data_AF-A0A972U1U8-F1
#
_entry.id   AF-A0A972U1U8-F1
#
_cell.length_a   1.000
_cell.length_b   1.000
_cell.length_c   1.000
_cell.angle_alpha   90.00
_cell.angle_beta   90.00
_cell.angle_gamma   90.00
#
_symmetry.space_group_name_H-M   'P 1'
#
loop_
_entity.id
_entity.type
_entity.pdbx_description
1 polymer ?
#
loop_
_entity_poly.entity_id
_entity_poly.type
_entity_poly.pdbx_seq_one_letter_code
_entity_poly.pdbx_strand_id
1 'polypeptide(L)' 'MTMAFIIEADGGSRGNPGPAAFGTVIRNAATSEVVIEAAGYLGETTNNVAEYTGLLTG' A
#
# COMPACT_ATOMS: atom_id res chain seq x y z
N MET A 1 0.82 8.19 26.76
CA MET A 1 1.33 8.25 25.38
C MET A 1 0.30 7.62 24.48
N THR A 2 -0.16 8.32 23.45
CA THR A 2 -0.98 7.73 22.39
C THR A 2 -0.08 6.91 21.47
N MET A 3 -0.52 5.70 21.11
CA MET A 3 0.13 4.91 20.07
C MET A 3 -0.16 5.55 18.71
N ALA A 4 0.89 5.85 17.95
CA ALA A 4 0.79 6.42 16.61
C ALA A 4 1.50 5.50 15.61
N PHE A 5 0.93 5.40 14.41
CA PHE A 5 1.45 4.60 13.31
C PHE A 5 1.58 5.46 12.06
N ILE A 6 2.55 5.14 11.22
CA ILE A 6 2.73 5.71 9.89
C ILE A 6 2.39 4.60 8.88
N ILE A 7 1.50 4.92 7.95
CA ILE A 7 1.13 4.04 6.85
C ILE A 7 1.73 4.62 5.57
N GLU A 8 2.51 3.82 4.87
CA GLU A 8 2.97 4.11 3.52
C GLU A 8 2.33 3.12 2.57
N ALA A 9 1.64 3.63 1.56
CA ALA A 9 0.97 2.85 0.54
C ALA A 9 1.42 3.32 -0.84
N ASP A 10 1.49 2.39 -1.78
CA ASP A 10 1.82 2.63 -3.18
C ASP A 10 1.10 1.58 -4.05
N GLY A 11 0.88 1.91 -5.31
CA GLY A 11 0.34 0.98 -6.28
C GLY A 11 0.78 1.27 -7.70
N GLY A 12 1.18 0.21 -8.39
CA GLY A 12 1.72 0.28 -9.74
C GLY A 12 0.88 -0.48 -10.75
N SER A 13 0.83 0.03 -11.98
CA SER A 13 0.26 -0.67 -13.14
C SER A 13 1.20 -0.58 -14.34
N ARG A 14 1.41 -1.70 -15.05
CA ARG A 14 2.17 -1.76 -16.31
C ARG A 14 1.26 -1.45 -17.50
N GLY A 15 0.90 -0.18 -17.64
CA GLY A 15 -0.14 0.31 -18.56
C GLY A 15 -1.23 1.06 -17.79
N ASN A 16 -2.19 1.67 -18.48
CA ASN A 16 -3.31 2.37 -17.83
C ASN A 16 -4.64 2.21 -18.60
N PRO A 17 -5.25 1.00 -18.61
CA PRO A 17 -5.01 -0.12 -17.69
C PRO A 17 -3.86 -1.07 -18.09
N GLY A 18 -3.41 -1.89 -17.16
CA GLY A 18 -2.46 -2.99 -17.36
C GLY A 18 -2.29 -3.86 -16.11
N PRO A 19 -1.41 -4.88 -16.13
CA PRO A 19 -1.13 -5.71 -14.96
C PRO A 19 -0.66 -4.85 -13.79
N ALA A 20 -1.33 -4.97 -12.65
CA ALA A 20 -1.18 -4.06 -11.52
C ALA A 20 -1.05 -4.79 -10.18
N ALA A 21 -0.41 -4.12 -9.22
CA ALA A 21 -0.24 -4.59 -7.86
C ALA A 21 -0.16 -3.40 -6.90
N PHE A 22 -0.35 -3.66 -5.62
CA PHE A 22 -0.19 -2.66 -4.55
C PHE A 22 0.79 -3.16 -3.48
N GLY A 23 1.29 -2.22 -2.69
CA GLY A 23 2.08 -2.47 -1.48
C GLY A 23 1.73 -1.48 -0.37
N THR A 24 1.83 -1.93 0.88
CA THR A 24 1.57 -1.12 2.07
C THR A 24 2.42 -1.57 3.24
N VAL A 25 2.99 -0.60 3.97
CA VAL A 25 3.79 -0.80 5.18
C VAL A 25 3.23 0.06 6.29
N ILE A 26 2.95 -0.57 7.44
CA ILE A 26 2.55 0.13 8.67
C ILE A 26 3.68 0.01 9.69
N ARG A 27 4.17 1.14 10.17
CA ARG A 27 5.22 1.18 11.20
C ARG A 27 4.81 1.98 12.43
N ASN A 28 5.33 1.58 13.58
CA ASN A 28 5.24 2.36 14.80
C ASN A 28 5.96 3.70 14.60
N ALA A 29 5.26 4.81 14.85
CA ALA A 29 5.81 6.15 14.58
C ALA A 29 6.97 6.54 15.51
N ALA A 30 7.07 5.92 16.70
CA ALA A 30 8.12 6.22 17.67
C ALA A 30 9.37 5.36 17.48
N THR A 31 9.21 4.08 17.13
CA THR A 31 10.31 3.12 17.02
C THR A 31 10.75 2.84 15.58
N SER A 32 9.95 3.26 14.58
CA SER A 32 10.09 2.88 13.17
C SER A 32 10.00 1.38 12.90
N GLU A 33 9.59 0.59 13.90
CA GLU A 33 9.36 -0.85 13.75
C GLU A 33 8.20 -1.11 12.79
N VAL A 34 8.44 -1.95 11.77
CA VAL A 34 7.39 -2.42 10.86
C VAL A 34 6.52 -3.44 11.60
N VAL A 35 5.22 -3.18 11.62
CA VAL A 35 4.23 -4.00 12.32
C VAL A 35 3.42 -4.84 11.32
N ILE A 36 3.11 -4.27 10.15
CA ILE A 36 2.35 -4.91 9.10
C ILE A 36 2.97 -4.57 7.74
N GLU A 37 3.04 -5.57 6.88
CA GLU A 37 3.28 -5.43 5.44
C GLU A 37 2.16 -6.14 4.68
N ALA A 38 1.60 -5.49 3.67
CA ALA A 38 0.58 -6.06 2.81
C ALA A 38 0.91 -5.75 1.35
N ALA A 39 0.73 -6.73 0.48
CA ALA A 39 0.88 -6.56 -0.96
C ALA A 39 0.01 -7.57 -1.70
N GLY A 40 -0.39 -7.24 -2.92
CA GLY A 40 -1.24 -8.12 -3.71
C GLY A 40 -1.24 -7.78 -5.19
N TYR A 41 -1.41 -8.82 -6.01
CA TYR A 41 -1.67 -8.68 -7.44
C TYR A 41 -3.16 -8.38 -7.68
N LEU A 42 -3.46 -7.39 -8.51
CA LEU A 42 -4.81 -6.88 -8.75
C LEU A 42 -5.39 -7.29 -10.12
N GLY A 43 -4.67 -8.07 -10.91
CA GLY A 43 -5.05 -8.33 -12.29
C GLY A 43 -4.77 -7.12 -13.18
N GLU A 44 -5.63 -6.89 -14.18
CA GLU A 44 -5.55 -5.69 -15.03
C GLU A 44 -6.43 -4.56 -14.47
N THR A 45 -5.79 -3.47 -14.05
CA THR A 45 -6.49 -2.26 -13.60
C THR A 45 -5.67 -1.01 -13.90
N THR A 46 -6.16 0.17 -13.50
CA THR A 46 -5.47 1.45 -13.68
C THR A 46 -4.46 1.70 -12.55
N ASN A 47 -3.50 2.60 -12.80
CA ASN A 47 -2.57 3.03 -11.76
C ASN A 47 -3.33 3.64 -10.55
N ASN A 48 -4.35 4.45 -10.80
CA ASN A 48 -5.14 5.08 -9.75
C ASN A 48 -5.86 4.04 -8.87
N VAL A 49 -6.38 2.95 -9.44
CA VAL A 49 -6.98 1.87 -8.65
C VAL A 49 -5.92 1.13 -7.84
N ALA A 50 -4.73 0.90 -8.40
CA ALA A 50 -3.64 0.26 -7.67
C ALA A 50 -3.23 1.09 -6.44
N GLU A 51 -2.97 2.39 -6.62
CA GLU A 51 -2.62 3.33 -5.55
C GLU A 51 -3.67 3.35 -4.44
N TYR A 52 -4.95 3.45 -4.82
CA TYR A 52 -6.05 3.49 -3.87
C TYR A 52 -6.23 2.16 -3.13
N THR A 53 -5.91 1.04 -3.78
CA THR A 53 -5.98 -0.28 -3.14
C THR A 53 -4.89 -0.44 -2.09
N GLY A 54 -3.69 0.07 -2.34
CA GLY A 54 -2.65 0.18 -1.32
C GLY A 54 -3.17 0.97 -0.11
N LEU A 55 -3.71 2.16 -0.34
CA LEU A 55 -4.24 3.00 0.74
C LEU A 55 -5.34 2.31 1.54
N LEU A 56 -6.25 1.57 0.91
CA LEU A 56 -7.34 0.86 1.61
C LEU A 56 -6.89 -0.38 2.38
N THR A 57 -5.72 -0.93 2.06
CA THR A 57 -5.22 -2.17 2.68
C THR A 57 -4.39 -1.90 3.94
N GLY A 58 -3.96 -0.65 4.18
CA GLY A 58 -3.32 -0.21 5.43
C GLY A 58 -4.24 0.58 6.34
#